data_AF-A0A380S4B7-F1
#
_entry.id   AF-A0A380S4B7-F1
#
_cell.length_a   1.000
_cell.length_b   1.000
_cell.length_c   1.000
_cell.angle_alpha   90.00
_cell.angle_beta   90.00
_cell.angle_gamma   90.00
#
_symmetry.space_group_name_H-M   'P 1'
#
loop_
_entity.id
_entity.type
_entity.pdbx_description
1 polymer ?
#
loop_
_entity_poly.entity_id
_entity_poly.type
_entity_poly.pdbx_seq_one_letter_code
_entity_poly.pdbx_strand_id
1 'polypeptide(L)'
;MKKILSIILKPFRFFKFHHYVTLLALALLGVFNFQTTFNPTIQKIRQEKDIHESFDKWWEEERAQEFRNVGLTPNDTIKKQEFELYRERYQVENPTPVIEDRIEEMKGEFLEWWENQGGKEQYAAEHGSYPTDKQYEAELKKWIYKYTDKFIRYRWAYQPSRGNTESWLTCSLLLPSLWSYIFFVVFFMFALMQLEKRWYAFFVYVYAVVIAIISGFFVDLLVDTSFFWQFATERYMGVSLMLCFLFGANTFDKEKDAIPSYVSKISQFALAGSMAIDWFLNPGIFNAVAVESPIFFALGGLAGYYMPHRADGSAKQKVVVEQRFEETVTPGERTRKMIEDGLQAAKNGENENAARLLRYGLTSLLQEEPVKFMEVKDTVNKVVTSYVEIPSTQWIEWGAAAKQKKIPEAAITLLEKGLAKETDATIIRRAHFDIGELRIQTKSDVNAAMEHLSKVIKENDSDTLAEQAKKLMETGKDILVQMAYAAPKQFKVSN
;
A
#
# COMPACT_ATOMS: atom_id res chain seq x y z
N MET A 1 -18.10 3.85 -31.44
CA MET A 1 -17.81 2.88 -30.36
C MET A 1 -16.33 2.72 -30.02
N LYS A 2 -15.41 2.34 -30.94
CA LYS A 2 -13.99 2.10 -30.59
C LYS A 2 -13.23 3.28 -29.93
N LYS A 3 -13.50 4.54 -30.34
CA LYS A 3 -12.89 5.75 -29.72
C LYS A 3 -13.42 6.06 -28.32
N ILE A 4 -14.71 5.81 -28.08
CA ILE A 4 -15.33 6.01 -26.76
C ILE A 4 -14.83 4.92 -25.80
N LEU A 5 -14.79 3.67 -26.26
CA LEU A 5 -14.24 2.55 -25.51
C LEU A 5 -12.75 2.76 -25.19
N SER A 6 -11.95 3.31 -26.12
CA SER A 6 -10.53 3.58 -25.86
C SER A 6 -10.28 4.77 -24.92
N ILE A 7 -11.17 5.76 -24.89
CA ILE A 7 -11.13 6.86 -23.92
C ILE A 7 -11.52 6.35 -22.52
N ILE A 8 -12.53 5.49 -22.43
CA ILE A 8 -12.96 4.86 -21.17
C ILE A 8 -11.91 3.87 -20.65
N LEU A 9 -11.19 3.15 -21.52
CA LEU A 9 -10.17 2.17 -21.16
C LEU A 9 -8.77 2.77 -20.90
N LYS A 10 -8.52 4.03 -21.27
CA LYS A 10 -7.23 4.70 -21.05
C LYS A 10 -6.84 4.81 -19.56
N PRO A 11 -7.73 5.20 -18.64
CA PRO A 11 -7.46 5.18 -17.20
C PRO A 11 -7.10 3.77 -16.70
N PHE A 12 -7.78 2.74 -17.23
CA PHE A 12 -7.54 1.35 -16.84
C PHE A 12 -6.16 0.83 -17.27
N ARG A 13 -5.51 1.41 -18.28
CA ARG A 13 -4.13 1.03 -18.65
C ARG A 13 -3.08 1.44 -17.62
N PHE A 14 -3.40 2.36 -16.70
CA PHE A 14 -2.50 2.78 -15.63
C PHE A 14 -2.70 1.99 -14.33
N PHE A 15 -3.68 1.09 -14.27
CA PHE A 15 -3.93 0.28 -13.09
C PHE A 15 -3.02 -0.95 -13.05
N LYS A 16 -2.21 -1.04 -11.99
CA LYS A 16 -1.60 -2.28 -11.50
C LYS A 16 -2.65 -3.28 -11.02
N PHE A 17 -2.27 -4.56 -10.95
CA PHE A 17 -3.16 -5.66 -10.52
C PHE A 17 -3.89 -5.38 -9.20
N HIS A 18 -3.18 -4.87 -8.18
CA HIS A 18 -3.79 -4.57 -6.87
C HIS A 18 -4.84 -3.47 -6.92
N HIS A 19 -4.82 -2.56 -7.90
CA HIS A 19 -5.88 -1.57 -8.08
C HIS A 19 -7.19 -2.23 -8.52
N TYR A 20 -7.12 -3.27 -9.35
CA TYR A 20 -8.32 -4.04 -9.73
C TYR A 20 -8.87 -4.84 -8.56
N VAL A 21 -7.99 -5.44 -7.74
CA VAL A 21 -8.39 -6.11 -6.50
C VAL A 21 -9.06 -5.13 -5.54
N THR A 22 -8.53 -3.91 -5.44
CA THR A 22 -9.10 -2.85 -4.61
C THR A 22 -10.47 -2.41 -5.12
N LEU A 23 -10.62 -2.18 -6.43
CA LEU A 23 -11.91 -1.84 -7.02
C LEU A 23 -12.95 -2.96 -6.80
N LEU A 24 -12.54 -4.23 -6.87
CA LEU A 24 -13.41 -5.35 -6.55
C LEU A 24 -13.83 -5.34 -5.07
N ALA A 25 -12.89 -5.12 -4.15
CA ALA A 25 -13.18 -5.01 -2.72
C ALA A 25 -14.12 -3.83 -2.41
N LEU A 26 -13.88 -2.67 -3.04
CA LEU A 26 -14.75 -1.50 -2.95
C LEU A 26 -16.16 -1.81 -3.50
N ALA A 27 -16.26 -2.52 -4.63
CA ALA A 27 -17.55 -2.93 -5.18
C ALA A 27 -18.31 -3.88 -4.25
N LEU A 28 -17.63 -4.83 -3.60
CA LEU A 28 -18.24 -5.71 -2.59
C LEU A 28 -18.71 -4.91 -1.37
N LEU A 29 -17.91 -3.95 -0.90
CA LEU A 29 -18.32 -3.01 0.15
C LEU A 29 -19.53 -2.17 -0.28
N GLY A 30 -19.57 -1.74 -1.54
CA GLY A 30 -20.70 -1.03 -2.12
C GLY A 30 -21.98 -1.86 -2.17
N VAL A 31 -21.89 -3.15 -2.54
CA VAL A 31 -23.03 -4.08 -2.50
C VAL A 31 -23.51 -4.27 -1.08
N PHE A 32 -22.59 -4.50 -0.13
CA PHE A 32 -22.93 -4.64 1.29
C PHE A 32 -23.61 -3.39 1.83
N ASN A 33 -23.10 -2.21 1.47
CA ASN A 33 -23.65 -0.92 1.86
C ASN A 33 -25.02 -0.63 1.24
N PHE A 34 -25.18 -0.87 -0.07
CA PHE A 34 -26.47 -0.79 -0.76
C PHE A 34 -27.52 -1.65 -0.04
N GLN A 35 -27.10 -2.87 0.26
CA GLN A 35 -27.86 -3.79 1.05
C GLN A 35 -28.22 -3.19 2.42
N THR A 36 -27.26 -2.71 3.20
CA THR A 36 -27.48 -2.27 4.58
C THR A 36 -28.26 -0.96 4.73
N THR A 37 -28.20 -0.08 3.74
CA THR A 37 -28.63 1.32 3.89
C THR A 37 -29.69 1.72 2.88
N PHE A 38 -29.59 1.27 1.63
CA PHE A 38 -30.54 1.66 0.58
C PHE A 38 -31.72 0.70 0.45
N ASN A 39 -31.49 -0.61 0.58
CA ASN A 39 -32.55 -1.61 0.46
C ASN A 39 -33.69 -1.40 1.48
N PRO A 40 -33.44 -1.11 2.77
CA PRO A 40 -34.50 -0.80 3.74
C PRO A 40 -35.36 0.40 3.33
N THR A 41 -34.72 1.49 2.90
CA THR A 41 -35.42 2.71 2.46
C THR A 41 -36.27 2.46 1.21
N ILE A 42 -35.74 1.67 0.26
CA ILE A 42 -36.50 1.25 -0.93
C ILE A 42 -37.70 0.39 -0.54
N GLN A 43 -37.54 -0.51 0.43
CA GLN A 43 -38.64 -1.33 0.94
C GLN A 43 -39.69 -0.48 1.65
N LYS A 44 -39.30 0.54 2.43
CA LYS A 44 -40.23 1.49 3.05
C LYS A 44 -41.03 2.27 2.00
N ILE A 45 -40.38 2.74 0.94
CA ILE A 45 -41.08 3.43 -0.17
C ILE A 45 -42.05 2.48 -0.87
N ARG A 46 -41.67 1.20 -1.06
CA ARG A 46 -42.57 0.19 -1.63
C ARG A 46 -43.76 -0.10 -0.72
N GLN A 47 -43.53 -0.29 0.58
CA GLN A 47 -44.60 -0.47 1.55
C GLN A 47 -45.57 0.71 1.55
N GLU A 48 -45.06 1.96 1.53
CA GLU A 48 -45.93 3.14 1.45
C GLU A 48 -46.78 3.14 0.16
N LYS A 49 -46.19 2.74 -0.97
CA LYS A 49 -46.92 2.57 -2.24
C LYS A 49 -47.97 1.45 -2.15
N ASP A 50 -47.62 0.33 -1.53
CA ASP A 50 -48.51 -0.81 -1.33
C ASP A 50 -49.67 -0.46 -0.38
N ILE A 51 -49.42 0.36 0.65
CA ILE A 51 -50.45 0.91 1.55
C ILE A 51 -51.43 1.78 0.76
N HIS A 52 -50.94 2.68 -0.09
CA HIS A 52 -51.80 3.50 -0.94
C HIS A 52 -52.64 2.65 -1.89
N GLU A 53 -52.02 1.70 -2.61
CA GLU A 53 -52.71 0.85 -3.58
C GLU A 53 -53.73 -0.08 -2.92
N SER A 54 -53.40 -0.66 -1.76
CA SER A 54 -54.30 -1.52 -1.00
C SER A 54 -55.46 -0.73 -0.37
N PHE A 55 -55.19 0.46 0.16
CA PHE A 55 -56.23 1.35 0.69
C PHE A 55 -57.17 1.82 -0.41
N ASP A 56 -56.66 2.27 -1.56
CA ASP A 56 -57.51 2.75 -2.64
C ASP A 56 -58.44 1.64 -3.15
N LYS A 57 -57.91 0.41 -3.27
CA LYS A 57 -58.71 -0.75 -3.63
C LYS A 57 -59.78 -1.07 -2.57
N TRP A 58 -59.40 -1.15 -1.29
CA TRP A 58 -60.34 -1.39 -0.19
C TRP A 58 -61.41 -0.30 -0.07
N TRP A 59 -61.02 0.95 -0.30
CA TRP A 59 -61.90 2.11 -0.29
C TRP A 59 -62.94 2.04 -1.39
N GLU A 60 -62.52 1.71 -2.62
CA GLU A 60 -63.41 1.61 -3.78
C GLU A 60 -64.33 0.39 -3.73
N GLU A 61 -63.82 -0.76 -3.28
CA GLU A 61 -64.56 -2.03 -3.31
C GLU A 61 -65.52 -2.20 -2.12
N GLU A 62 -65.15 -1.74 -0.92
CA GLU A 62 -65.89 -2.04 0.31
C GLU A 62 -66.28 -0.78 1.08
N ARG A 63 -65.30 0.05 1.47
CA ARG A 63 -65.52 1.06 2.51
C ARG A 63 -66.36 2.26 2.07
N ALA A 64 -66.18 2.76 0.84
CA ALA A 64 -66.98 3.87 0.34
C ALA A 64 -68.47 3.50 0.23
N GLN A 65 -68.77 2.22 -0.05
CA GLN A 65 -70.13 1.72 -0.11
C GLN A 65 -70.74 1.59 1.30
N GLU A 66 -69.97 1.18 2.30
CA GLU A 66 -70.41 1.18 3.69
C GLU A 66 -70.79 2.58 4.18
N PHE A 67 -69.99 3.62 3.91
CA PHE A 67 -70.34 5.00 4.24
C PHE A 67 -71.65 5.45 3.58
N ARG A 68 -71.87 5.08 2.30
CA ARG A 68 -73.14 5.36 1.60
C ARG A 68 -74.31 4.63 2.24
N ASN A 69 -74.12 3.40 2.72
CA ASN A 69 -75.16 2.62 3.37
C ASN A 69 -75.60 3.21 4.73
N VAL A 70 -74.72 3.92 5.44
CA VAL A 70 -75.05 4.68 6.68
C VAL A 70 -75.48 6.14 6.41
N GLY A 71 -75.65 6.53 5.13
CA GLY A 71 -76.16 7.84 4.74
C GLY A 71 -75.12 8.97 4.73
N LEU A 72 -73.82 8.64 4.78
CA LEU A 72 -72.73 9.60 4.68
C LEU A 72 -72.22 9.68 3.24
N THR A 73 -71.99 10.89 2.73
CA THR A 73 -71.37 11.10 1.40
C THR A 73 -69.85 10.93 1.52
N PRO A 74 -69.24 9.94 0.83
CA PRO A 74 -67.79 9.79 0.83
C PRO A 74 -67.17 11.03 0.18
N ASN A 75 -66.44 11.82 0.97
CA ASN A 75 -65.71 12.99 0.51
C ASN A 75 -64.21 12.82 0.75
N ASP A 76 -63.40 13.67 0.10
CA ASP A 76 -61.94 13.55 0.17
C ASP A 76 -61.40 13.74 1.60
N THR A 77 -62.10 14.48 2.45
CA THR A 77 -61.74 14.65 3.87
C THR A 77 -61.91 13.36 4.68
N ILE A 78 -63.02 12.65 4.52
CA ILE A 78 -63.25 11.34 5.17
C ILE A 78 -62.27 10.31 4.62
N LYS A 79 -62.05 10.28 3.29
CA LYS A 79 -61.09 9.37 2.67
C LYS A 79 -59.68 9.56 3.26
N LYS A 80 -59.24 10.80 3.47
CA LYS A 80 -57.94 11.11 4.10
C LYS A 80 -57.86 10.66 5.56
N GLN A 81 -58.91 10.86 6.35
CA GLN A 81 -58.94 10.42 7.75
C GLN A 81 -58.90 8.89 7.88
N GLU A 82 -59.67 8.19 7.04
CA GLU A 82 -59.66 6.73 7.00
C GLU A 82 -58.32 6.19 6.47
N PHE A 83 -57.66 6.90 5.56
CA PHE A 83 -56.32 6.56 5.10
C PHE A 83 -55.30 6.60 6.25
N GLU A 84 -55.27 7.66 7.07
CA GLU A 84 -54.34 7.74 8.20
C GLU A 84 -54.60 6.61 9.23
N LEU A 85 -55.86 6.34 9.56
CA LEU A 85 -56.22 5.22 10.46
C LEU A 85 -55.86 3.86 9.87
N TYR A 86 -56.02 3.68 8.56
CA TYR A 86 -55.64 2.46 7.86
C TYR A 86 -54.12 2.30 7.86
N ARG A 87 -53.38 3.38 7.57
CA ARG A 87 -51.93 3.43 7.57
C ARG A 87 -51.35 3.10 8.95
N GLU A 88 -51.89 3.67 10.02
CA GLU A 88 -51.49 3.35 11.40
C GLU A 88 -51.66 1.85 11.69
N ARG A 89 -52.83 1.26 11.38
CA ARG A 89 -53.06 -0.19 11.57
C ARG A 89 -52.09 -1.04 10.75
N TYR A 90 -51.88 -0.67 9.49
CA TYR A 90 -50.98 -1.40 8.60
C TYR A 90 -49.53 -1.37 9.11
N GLN A 91 -49.08 -0.23 9.63
CA GLN A 91 -47.72 -0.07 10.19
C GLN A 91 -47.52 -0.87 11.48
N VAL A 92 -48.56 -1.04 12.30
CA VAL A 92 -48.51 -1.91 13.49
C VAL A 92 -48.34 -3.38 13.08
N GLU A 93 -49.05 -3.83 12.04
CA GLU A 93 -48.96 -5.21 11.53
C GLU A 93 -47.70 -5.46 10.70
N ASN A 94 -47.17 -4.43 10.05
CA ASN A 94 -46.01 -4.48 9.17
C ASN A 94 -45.00 -3.41 9.60
N PRO A 95 -44.14 -3.72 10.58
CA PRO A 95 -43.15 -2.79 11.08
C PRO A 95 -42.22 -2.29 9.96
N THR A 96 -41.71 -1.07 10.14
CA THR A 96 -40.80 -0.46 9.19
C THR A 96 -39.55 -1.33 8.94
N PRO A 97 -39.15 -1.52 7.67
CA PRO A 97 -37.94 -2.26 7.32
C PRO A 97 -36.68 -1.44 7.62
N VAL A 98 -36.82 -0.12 7.83
CA VAL A 98 -35.75 0.79 8.25
C VAL A 98 -35.53 0.63 9.75
N ILE A 99 -34.32 0.26 10.14
CA ILE A 99 -34.05 -0.17 11.51
C ILE A 99 -33.87 0.99 12.46
N GLU A 100 -33.38 2.11 11.96
CA GLU A 100 -33.30 3.37 12.70
C GLU A 100 -34.68 3.77 13.21
N ASP A 101 -35.67 3.80 12.30
CA ASP A 101 -37.07 4.05 12.62
C ASP A 101 -37.62 2.99 13.60
N ARG A 102 -37.31 1.70 13.36
CA ARG A 102 -37.76 0.61 14.24
C ARG A 102 -37.16 0.71 15.65
N ILE A 103 -35.90 1.15 15.78
CA ILE A 103 -35.26 1.36 17.07
C ILE A 103 -35.92 2.52 17.81
N GLU A 104 -36.31 3.58 17.10
CA GLU A 104 -37.06 4.70 17.69
C GLU A 104 -38.46 4.25 18.16
N GLU A 105 -39.18 3.48 17.34
CA GLU A 105 -40.43 2.83 17.76
C GLU A 105 -40.22 1.95 19.00
N MET A 106 -39.18 1.11 19.00
CA MET A 106 -38.86 0.24 20.14
C MET A 106 -38.48 1.01 21.41
N LYS A 107 -37.87 2.20 21.29
CA LYS A 107 -37.63 3.09 22.45
C LYS A 107 -38.95 3.59 23.01
N GLY A 108 -39.91 3.94 22.16
CA GLY A 108 -41.27 4.31 22.56
C GLY A 108 -42.01 3.14 23.24
N GLU A 109 -42.00 1.97 22.60
CA GLU A 109 -42.58 0.73 23.16
C GLU A 109 -41.96 0.38 24.53
N PHE A 110 -40.64 0.49 24.64
CA PHE A 110 -39.94 0.23 25.90
C PHE A 110 -40.32 1.25 26.97
N LEU A 111 -40.38 2.54 26.63
CA LEU A 111 -40.78 3.59 27.57
C LEU A 111 -42.22 3.37 28.06
N GLU A 112 -43.14 3.04 27.15
CA GLU A 112 -44.53 2.74 27.51
C GLU A 112 -44.62 1.52 28.42
N TRP A 113 -43.91 0.44 28.08
CA TRP A 113 -43.83 -0.74 28.92
C TRP A 113 -43.22 -0.44 30.30
N TRP A 114 -42.14 0.33 30.32
CA TRP A 114 -41.37 0.69 31.52
C TRP A 114 -42.15 1.56 32.49
N GLU A 115 -42.84 2.59 31.98
CA GLU A 115 -43.57 3.57 32.78
C GLU A 115 -45.01 3.16 33.08
N ASN A 116 -45.71 2.54 32.10
CA ASN A 116 -47.17 2.39 32.17
C ASN A 116 -47.63 0.93 32.27
N GLN A 117 -46.81 -0.05 31.90
CA GLN A 117 -47.19 -1.47 31.88
C GLN A 117 -46.44 -2.33 32.92
N GLY A 118 -45.82 -1.70 33.92
CA GLY A 118 -45.25 -2.40 35.08
C GLY A 118 -43.77 -2.79 34.95
N GLY A 119 -43.03 -2.26 33.96
CA GLY A 119 -41.63 -2.63 33.75
C GLY A 119 -40.69 -2.22 34.91
N LYS A 120 -40.92 -1.04 35.53
CA LYS A 120 -40.17 -0.62 36.73
C LYS A 120 -40.41 -1.55 37.92
N GLU A 121 -41.65 -1.97 38.12
CA GLU A 121 -42.08 -2.87 39.19
C GLU A 121 -41.45 -4.26 38.99
N GLN A 122 -41.41 -4.74 37.74
CA GLN A 122 -40.73 -5.98 37.40
C GLN A 122 -39.22 -5.90 37.68
N TYR A 123 -38.55 -4.82 37.27
CA TYR A 123 -37.14 -4.63 37.55
C TYR A 123 -36.85 -4.63 39.05
N ALA A 124 -37.66 -3.91 39.83
CA ALA A 124 -37.53 -3.82 41.27
C ALA A 124 -37.72 -5.17 41.97
N ALA A 125 -38.64 -6.00 41.47
CA ALA A 125 -38.85 -7.37 41.96
C ALA A 125 -37.64 -8.29 41.67
N GLU A 126 -37.01 -8.15 40.50
CA GLU A 126 -35.87 -8.98 40.09
C GLU A 126 -34.55 -8.56 40.76
N HIS A 127 -34.35 -7.26 41.00
CA HIS A 127 -33.07 -6.71 41.47
C HIS A 127 -33.10 -6.19 42.91
N GLY A 128 -34.26 -6.20 43.57
CA GLY A 128 -34.43 -5.77 44.96
C GLY A 128 -34.37 -4.26 45.18
N SER A 129 -34.36 -3.46 44.12
CA SER A 129 -34.34 -1.99 44.20
C SER A 129 -35.01 -1.35 42.98
N TYR A 130 -35.70 -0.23 43.17
CA TYR A 130 -36.20 0.56 42.04
C TYR A 130 -35.05 1.03 41.13
N PRO A 131 -35.23 0.99 39.81
CA PRO A 131 -34.18 1.34 38.86
C PRO A 131 -33.82 2.82 38.89
N THR A 132 -32.53 3.10 38.72
CA THR A 132 -31.98 4.43 38.44
C THR A 132 -31.98 4.74 36.94
N ASP A 133 -31.81 6.00 36.55
CA ASP A 133 -31.75 6.42 35.14
C ASP A 133 -30.67 5.66 34.34
N LYS A 134 -29.51 5.40 34.96
CA LYS A 134 -28.45 4.59 34.35
C LYS A 134 -28.86 3.13 34.14
N GLN A 135 -29.67 2.58 35.03
CA GLN A 135 -30.19 1.22 34.89
C GLN A 135 -31.30 1.15 33.83
N TYR A 136 -32.15 2.17 33.74
CA TYR A 136 -33.10 2.33 32.64
C TYR A 136 -32.38 2.34 31.28
N GLU A 137 -31.35 3.17 31.11
CA GLU A 137 -30.56 3.21 29.88
C GLU A 137 -29.90 1.86 29.56
N ALA A 138 -29.43 1.15 30.59
CA ALA A 138 -28.84 -0.17 30.42
C ALA A 138 -29.87 -1.23 29.97
N GLU A 139 -31.08 -1.22 30.54
CA GLU A 139 -32.15 -2.13 30.15
C GLU A 139 -32.73 -1.80 28.77
N LEU A 140 -32.93 -0.51 28.46
CA LEU A 140 -33.30 -0.06 27.13
C LEU A 140 -32.29 -0.53 26.09
N LYS A 141 -30.99 -0.41 26.38
CA LYS A 141 -29.91 -0.87 25.50
C LYS A 141 -29.93 -2.40 25.33
N LYS A 142 -30.17 -3.17 26.39
CA LYS A 142 -30.36 -4.64 26.30
C LYS A 142 -31.58 -5.01 25.44
N TRP A 143 -32.70 -4.30 25.61
CA TRP A 143 -33.93 -4.51 24.87
C TRP A 143 -33.71 -4.32 23.36
N ILE A 144 -33.06 -3.22 22.98
CA ILE A 144 -32.69 -2.94 21.59
C ILE A 144 -31.74 -4.03 21.06
N TYR A 145 -30.70 -4.41 21.82
CA TYR A 145 -29.75 -5.44 21.38
C TYR A 145 -30.38 -6.82 21.16
N LYS A 146 -31.34 -7.22 21.99
CA LYS A 146 -32.06 -8.49 21.82
C LYS A 146 -32.78 -8.58 20.47
N TYR A 147 -33.16 -7.44 19.89
CA TYR A 147 -33.72 -7.37 18.54
C TYR A 147 -32.64 -7.26 17.47
N THR A 148 -31.68 -6.35 17.61
CA THR A 148 -30.67 -6.09 16.57
C THR A 148 -29.67 -7.24 16.40
N ASP A 149 -29.35 -8.01 17.45
CA ASP A 149 -28.45 -9.17 17.39
C ASP A 149 -29.01 -10.34 16.56
N LYS A 150 -30.34 -10.42 16.38
CA LYS A 150 -30.98 -11.47 15.55
C LYS A 150 -30.63 -11.34 14.07
N PHE A 151 -30.13 -10.19 13.65
CA PHE A 151 -29.89 -9.86 12.27
C PHE A 151 -28.42 -9.49 12.08
N ILE A 152 -27.66 -10.38 11.43
CA ILE A 152 -26.20 -10.24 11.16
C ILE A 152 -25.85 -8.86 10.62
N ARG A 153 -26.68 -8.35 9.69
CA ARG A 153 -26.51 -7.04 9.08
C ARG A 153 -26.48 -5.91 10.11
N TYR A 154 -27.34 -5.95 11.12
CA TYR A 154 -27.45 -4.90 12.14
C TYR A 154 -26.47 -5.12 13.27
N ARG A 155 -26.13 -6.37 13.60
CA ARG A 155 -24.99 -6.66 14.47
C ARG A 155 -23.69 -6.05 13.92
N TRP A 156 -23.50 -6.01 12.61
CA TRP A 156 -22.31 -5.40 11.98
C TRP A 156 -22.46 -3.91 11.67
N ALA A 157 -23.69 -3.42 11.47
CA ALA A 157 -23.94 -2.03 11.06
C ALA A 157 -24.36 -1.10 12.20
N TYR A 158 -24.82 -1.65 13.33
CA TYR A 158 -25.44 -0.90 14.42
C TYR A 158 -24.68 -1.10 15.72
N GLN A 159 -24.18 0.02 16.22
CA GLN A 159 -23.69 0.32 17.56
C GLN A 159 -22.88 -0.80 18.23
N PRO A 160 -21.58 -0.59 18.50
CA PRO A 160 -20.77 -1.62 19.12
C PRO A 160 -21.43 -2.12 20.41
N SER A 161 -21.94 -3.35 20.39
CA SER A 161 -22.28 -4.02 21.62
C SER A 161 -21.00 -4.07 22.45
N ARG A 162 -21.09 -3.75 23.74
CA ARG A 162 -19.90 -3.69 24.62
C ARG A 162 -19.08 -4.96 24.43
N GLY A 163 -17.88 -4.83 23.84
CA GLY A 163 -16.96 -5.94 23.57
C GLY A 163 -16.90 -6.48 22.14
N ASN A 164 -17.70 -5.98 21.18
CA ASN A 164 -17.68 -6.48 19.80
C ASN A 164 -16.83 -5.59 18.86
N THR A 165 -15.53 -5.87 18.80
CA THR A 165 -14.56 -5.18 17.91
C THR A 165 -14.88 -5.35 16.42
N GLU A 166 -15.61 -6.41 16.05
CA GLU A 166 -16.03 -6.64 14.66
C GLU A 166 -17.02 -5.57 14.19
N SER A 167 -18.02 -5.23 15.03
CA SER A 167 -19.01 -4.19 14.76
C SER A 167 -18.37 -2.82 14.59
N TRP A 168 -17.34 -2.50 15.39
CA TRP A 168 -16.54 -1.28 15.24
C TRP A 168 -15.90 -1.15 13.87
N LEU A 169 -15.27 -2.23 13.41
CA LEU A 169 -14.58 -2.26 12.12
C LEU A 169 -15.58 -2.11 10.96
N THR A 170 -16.71 -2.80 11.01
CA THR A 170 -17.73 -2.73 9.96
C THR A 170 -18.49 -1.39 9.97
N CYS A 171 -18.87 -0.84 11.12
CA CYS A 171 -19.50 0.48 11.23
C CYS A 171 -18.60 1.62 10.73
N SER A 172 -17.28 1.50 10.94
CA SER A 172 -16.31 2.49 10.49
C SER A 172 -16.09 2.49 8.97
N LEU A 173 -16.43 1.38 8.28
CA LEU A 173 -16.15 1.14 6.86
C LEU A 173 -17.34 1.33 5.90
N LEU A 174 -18.56 1.43 6.42
CA LEU A 174 -19.75 1.67 5.60
C LEU A 174 -19.71 3.13 5.04
N LEU A 175 -20.55 3.48 4.04
CA LEU A 175 -20.82 4.87 3.59
C LEU A 175 -22.33 5.27 3.60
N PRO A 176 -22.72 6.48 4.00
CA PRO A 176 -24.12 6.85 4.27
C PRO A 176 -24.96 7.09 3.01
N SER A 177 -24.33 7.58 1.95
CA SER A 177 -25.03 7.91 0.71
C SER A 177 -24.28 7.36 -0.53
N LEU A 178 -25.00 7.24 -1.65
CA LEU A 178 -24.42 6.82 -2.93
C LEU A 178 -23.37 7.84 -3.39
N TRP A 179 -23.63 9.13 -3.14
CA TRP A 179 -22.69 10.20 -3.45
C TRP A 179 -21.45 10.14 -2.57
N SER A 180 -21.61 9.87 -1.28
CA SER A 180 -20.48 9.62 -0.36
C SER A 180 -19.66 8.41 -0.82
N TYR A 181 -20.33 7.33 -1.25
CA TYR A 181 -19.66 6.14 -1.77
C TYR A 181 -18.89 6.42 -3.06
N ILE A 182 -19.50 7.09 -4.04
CA ILE A 182 -18.84 7.46 -5.30
C ILE A 182 -17.64 8.36 -5.03
N PHE A 183 -17.83 9.38 -4.17
CA PHE A 183 -16.75 10.27 -3.75
C PHE A 183 -15.61 9.48 -3.12
N PHE A 184 -15.94 8.58 -2.19
CA PHE A 184 -14.96 7.71 -1.54
C PHE A 184 -14.18 6.89 -2.54
N VAL A 185 -14.85 6.16 -3.44
CA VAL A 185 -14.16 5.30 -4.43
C VAL A 185 -13.22 6.12 -5.31
N VAL A 186 -13.67 7.26 -5.83
CA VAL A 186 -12.87 8.10 -6.73
C VAL A 186 -11.64 8.65 -6.02
N PHE A 187 -11.83 9.24 -4.84
CA PHE A 187 -10.75 9.91 -4.14
C PHE A 187 -9.85 8.97 -3.34
N PHE A 188 -10.36 7.82 -2.88
CA PHE A 188 -9.53 6.75 -2.33
C PHE A 188 -8.60 6.17 -3.40
N MET A 189 -9.12 5.87 -4.59
CA MET A 189 -8.30 5.40 -5.71
C MET A 189 -7.28 6.45 -6.13
N PHE A 190 -7.67 7.73 -6.19
CA PHE A 190 -6.72 8.82 -6.43
C PHE A 190 -5.62 8.85 -5.37
N ALA A 191 -5.99 8.84 -4.09
CA ALA A 191 -5.04 8.92 -3.00
C ALA A 191 -4.07 7.73 -2.98
N LEU A 192 -4.61 6.52 -3.19
CA LEU A 192 -3.84 5.29 -3.33
C LEU A 192 -2.84 5.38 -4.48
N MET A 193 -3.29 5.77 -5.68
CA MET A 193 -2.45 5.88 -6.87
C MET A 193 -1.32 6.90 -6.73
N GLN A 194 -1.51 7.97 -5.97
CA GLN A 194 -0.48 8.99 -5.74
C GLN A 194 0.47 8.58 -4.60
N LEU A 195 -0.07 8.03 -3.50
CA LEU A 195 0.75 7.55 -2.39
C LEU A 195 1.60 6.36 -2.79
N GLU A 196 1.12 5.43 -3.61
CA GLU A 196 1.90 4.25 -4.01
C GLU A 196 3.12 4.56 -4.90
N LYS A 197 3.21 5.78 -5.44
CA LYS A 197 4.41 6.27 -6.14
C LYS A 197 5.54 6.56 -5.17
N ARG A 198 5.19 6.89 -3.92
CA ARG A 198 6.13 7.28 -2.87
C ARG A 198 6.22 6.25 -1.76
N TRP A 199 5.18 5.49 -1.49
CA TRP A 199 5.11 4.48 -0.43
C TRP A 199 4.85 3.10 -1.06
N TYR A 200 5.17 2.02 -0.34
CA TYR A 200 4.70 0.70 -0.75
C TYR A 200 3.17 0.64 -0.58
N ALA A 201 2.46 0.13 -1.59
CA ALA A 201 0.98 0.04 -1.58
C ALA A 201 0.46 -0.68 -0.33
N PHE A 202 1.18 -1.71 0.15
CA PHE A 202 0.88 -2.40 1.40
C PHE A 202 0.77 -1.43 2.59
N PHE A 203 1.72 -0.51 2.76
CA PHE A 203 1.67 0.46 3.85
C PHE A 203 0.49 1.42 3.72
N VAL A 204 0.16 1.86 2.49
CA VAL A 204 -1.01 2.71 2.26
C VAL A 204 -2.29 2.03 2.72
N TYR A 205 -2.47 0.73 2.42
CA TYR A 205 -3.62 -0.04 2.92
C TYR A 205 -3.61 -0.21 4.43
N VAL A 206 -2.46 -0.52 5.03
CA VAL A 206 -2.34 -0.66 6.50
C VAL A 206 -2.73 0.64 7.18
N TYR A 207 -2.20 1.79 6.73
CA TYR A 207 -2.57 3.10 7.28
C TYR A 207 -4.05 3.40 7.04
N ALA A 208 -4.61 3.09 5.87
CA ALA A 208 -6.03 3.29 5.62
C ALA A 208 -6.89 2.48 6.61
N VAL A 209 -6.61 1.19 6.81
CA VAL A 209 -7.40 0.36 7.75
C VAL A 209 -7.22 0.83 9.19
N VAL A 210 -5.99 1.06 9.63
CA VAL A 210 -5.68 1.48 11.00
C VAL A 210 -6.30 2.83 11.32
N ILE A 211 -6.15 3.81 10.43
CA ILE A 211 -6.71 5.14 10.63
C ILE A 211 -8.23 5.08 10.61
N ALA A 212 -8.86 4.31 9.71
CA ALA A 212 -10.33 4.17 9.70
C ALA A 212 -10.88 3.63 11.03
N ILE A 213 -10.18 2.71 11.68
CA ILE A 213 -10.56 2.18 12.99
C ILE A 213 -10.34 3.23 14.09
N ILE A 214 -9.16 3.84 14.13
CA ILE A 214 -8.79 4.83 15.16
C ILE A 214 -9.70 6.05 15.07
N SER A 215 -9.95 6.57 13.87
CA SER A 215 -10.83 7.72 13.66
C SER A 215 -12.26 7.38 14.04
N GLY A 216 -12.75 6.17 13.72
CA GLY A 216 -14.04 5.70 14.21
C GLY A 216 -14.16 5.82 15.73
N PHE A 217 -13.12 5.42 16.47
CA PHE A 217 -13.08 5.55 17.94
C PHE A 217 -13.06 6.99 18.43
N PHE A 218 -12.30 7.87 17.78
CA PHE A 218 -12.25 9.28 18.17
C PHE A 218 -13.61 9.97 18.03
N VAL A 219 -14.32 9.73 16.94
CA VAL A 219 -15.64 10.35 16.75
C VAL A 219 -16.66 9.78 17.74
N ASP A 220 -16.65 8.48 18.02
CA ASP A 220 -17.53 7.87 19.04
C ASP A 220 -17.26 8.49 20.43
N LEU A 221 -15.98 8.63 20.81
CA LEU A 221 -15.59 9.31 22.06
C LEU A 221 -16.07 10.76 22.09
N LEU A 222 -15.90 11.49 20.99
CA LEU A 222 -16.28 12.89 20.88
C LEU A 222 -17.80 13.04 20.95
N VAL A 223 -18.56 12.12 20.37
CA VAL A 223 -20.03 12.10 20.42
C VAL A 223 -20.57 11.70 21.79
N ASP A 224 -19.95 10.73 22.47
CA ASP A 224 -20.35 10.28 23.81
C ASP A 224 -20.04 11.29 24.94
N THR A 225 -19.07 12.19 24.73
CA THR A 225 -18.59 13.11 25.80
C THR A 225 -18.95 14.58 25.61
N SER A 226 -19.65 14.96 24.54
CA SER A 226 -19.84 16.37 24.16
C SER A 226 -21.28 16.78 23.83
N PHE A 227 -21.47 18.06 23.45
CA PHE A 227 -22.70 18.63 22.88
C PHE A 227 -23.22 17.90 21.62
N PHE A 228 -22.47 16.94 21.09
CA PHE A 228 -22.80 16.19 19.87
C PHE A 228 -23.55 14.87 20.13
N TRP A 229 -23.94 14.55 21.37
CA TRP A 229 -24.74 13.37 21.75
C TRP A 229 -25.97 13.11 20.85
N GLN A 230 -26.65 14.17 20.39
CA GLN A 230 -27.84 14.07 19.53
C GLN A 230 -27.55 13.47 18.14
N PHE A 231 -26.27 13.25 17.82
CA PHE A 231 -25.75 12.71 16.57
C PHE A 231 -25.21 11.26 16.73
N ALA A 232 -25.37 10.64 17.90
CA ALA A 232 -24.85 9.31 18.26
C ALA A 232 -25.53 8.11 17.58
N THR A 233 -26.43 8.35 16.63
CA THR A 233 -27.31 7.33 16.06
C THR A 233 -26.89 6.82 14.69
N GLU A 234 -25.88 7.44 14.06
CA GLU A 234 -25.51 7.16 12.68
C GLU A 234 -24.23 6.33 12.56
N ARG A 235 -24.18 5.50 11.51
CA ARG A 235 -22.98 4.73 11.15
C ARG A 235 -21.91 5.75 10.65
N TYR A 236 -20.73 5.32 10.18
CA TYR A 236 -19.94 6.14 9.22
C TYR A 236 -18.89 7.14 9.70
N MET A 237 -18.17 6.88 10.79
CA MET A 237 -17.23 7.89 11.30
C MET A 237 -15.78 7.71 10.80
N GLY A 238 -15.38 6.48 10.51
CA GLY A 238 -13.97 6.16 10.27
C GLY A 238 -13.43 6.54 8.89
N VAL A 239 -14.16 6.18 7.83
CA VAL A 239 -13.70 6.28 6.43
C VAL A 239 -13.51 7.71 5.93
N SER A 240 -14.36 8.66 6.34
CA SER A 240 -14.23 10.08 5.93
C SER A 240 -12.93 10.69 6.48
N LEU A 241 -12.65 10.46 7.77
CA LEU A 241 -11.43 10.93 8.42
C LEU A 241 -10.18 10.21 7.91
N MET A 242 -10.30 8.93 7.58
CA MET A 242 -9.24 8.19 6.90
C MET A 242 -8.90 8.77 5.53
N LEU A 243 -9.89 9.16 4.74
CA LEU A 243 -9.66 9.88 3.50
C LEU A 243 -8.95 11.22 3.74
N CYS A 244 -9.40 11.99 4.72
CA CYS A 244 -8.76 13.25 5.10
C CYS A 244 -7.28 13.05 5.45
N PHE A 245 -6.97 11.99 6.20
CA PHE A 245 -5.59 11.59 6.49
C PHE A 245 -4.80 11.26 5.21
N LEU A 246 -5.35 10.46 4.29
CA LEU A 246 -4.67 10.13 3.04
C LEU A 246 -4.48 11.36 2.13
N PHE A 247 -5.40 12.33 2.15
CA PHE A 247 -5.25 13.61 1.45
C PHE A 247 -4.14 14.47 2.07
N GLY A 248 -4.05 14.49 3.41
CA GLY A 248 -2.95 15.10 4.13
C GLY A 248 -1.60 14.52 3.70
N ALA A 249 -1.50 13.19 3.67
CA ALA A 249 -0.29 12.49 3.22
C ALA A 249 0.04 12.75 1.74
N ASN A 250 -0.96 13.05 0.92
CA ASN A 250 -0.78 13.48 -0.48
C ASN A 250 -0.42 14.95 -0.65
N THR A 251 -0.49 15.74 0.42
CA THR A 251 -0.25 17.20 0.37
C THR A 251 1.15 17.55 0.86
N PHE A 252 1.71 16.80 1.81
CA PHE A 252 2.99 17.09 2.44
C PHE A 252 4.03 15.99 2.18
N ASP A 253 5.28 16.43 2.02
CA ASP A 253 6.46 15.59 1.82
C ASP A 253 7.67 16.25 2.50
N LYS A 254 8.68 15.45 2.83
CA LYS A 254 9.96 15.93 3.36
C LYS A 254 10.75 16.71 2.30
N GLU A 255 10.65 16.27 1.04
CA GLU A 255 11.32 16.87 -0.09
C GLU A 255 10.47 18.00 -0.68
N LYS A 256 11.07 19.18 -0.78
CA LYS A 256 10.42 20.34 -1.42
C LYS A 256 10.16 20.01 -2.90
N ASP A 257 8.94 20.28 -3.38
CA ASP A 257 8.49 20.03 -4.75
C ASP A 257 8.38 18.56 -5.19
N ALA A 258 8.54 17.58 -4.29
CA ALA A 258 8.34 16.15 -4.60
C ALA A 258 6.89 15.81 -4.97
N ILE A 259 5.92 16.60 -4.48
CA ILE A 259 4.51 16.47 -4.81
C ILE A 259 4.15 17.49 -5.91
N PRO A 260 3.63 17.03 -7.06
CA PRO A 260 3.11 17.95 -8.07
C PRO A 260 1.99 18.82 -7.51
N SER A 261 1.99 20.11 -7.82
CA SER A 261 1.02 21.08 -7.29
C SER A 261 -0.44 20.70 -7.53
N TYR A 262 -0.74 19.99 -8.63
CA TYR A 262 -2.09 19.50 -8.91
C TYR A 262 -2.55 18.43 -7.89
N VAL A 263 -1.65 17.59 -7.38
CA VAL A 263 -1.97 16.56 -6.38
C VAL A 263 -2.34 17.20 -5.05
N SER A 264 -1.54 18.17 -4.61
CA SER A 264 -1.79 18.96 -3.41
C SER A 264 -3.13 19.73 -3.53
N LYS A 265 -3.37 20.41 -4.65
CA LYS A 265 -4.63 21.14 -4.89
C LYS A 265 -5.85 20.22 -4.92
N ILE A 266 -5.79 19.09 -5.62
CA ILE A 266 -6.89 18.12 -5.65
C ILE A 266 -7.16 17.57 -4.24
N SER A 267 -6.12 17.29 -3.46
CA SER A 267 -6.25 16.76 -2.09
C SER A 267 -6.87 17.79 -1.12
N GLN A 268 -6.49 19.06 -1.22
CA GLN A 268 -7.12 20.15 -0.45
C GLN A 268 -8.58 20.37 -0.87
N PHE A 269 -8.87 20.32 -2.17
CA PHE A 269 -10.25 20.42 -2.66
C PHE A 269 -11.09 19.20 -2.26
N ALA A 270 -10.48 18.02 -2.21
CA ALA A 270 -11.11 16.79 -1.73
C ALA A 270 -11.41 16.86 -0.23
N LEU A 271 -10.54 17.46 0.59
CA LEU A 271 -10.85 17.74 2.00
C LEU A 271 -12.12 18.59 2.12
N ALA A 272 -12.16 19.74 1.42
CA ALA A 272 -13.33 20.61 1.42
C ALA A 272 -14.59 19.91 0.88
N GLY A 273 -14.44 19.08 -0.17
CA GLY A 273 -15.51 18.26 -0.73
C GLY A 273 -16.03 17.20 0.24
N SER A 274 -15.14 16.54 0.98
CA SER A 274 -15.50 15.56 2.02
C SER A 274 -16.31 16.24 3.12
N MET A 275 -15.80 17.37 3.64
CA MET A 275 -16.49 18.18 4.63
C MET A 275 -17.85 18.68 4.12
N ALA A 276 -17.96 19.09 2.85
CA ALA A 276 -19.21 19.53 2.26
C ALA A 276 -20.22 18.39 2.07
N ILE A 277 -19.77 17.18 1.69
CA ILE A 277 -20.63 16.00 1.62
C ILE A 277 -21.16 15.64 3.00
N ASP A 278 -20.30 15.68 4.01
CA ASP A 278 -20.71 15.43 5.39
C ASP A 278 -21.63 16.54 5.92
N TRP A 279 -21.43 17.79 5.48
CA TRP A 279 -22.29 18.94 5.82
C TRP A 279 -23.67 18.89 5.16
N PHE A 280 -23.74 18.65 3.85
CA PHE A 280 -24.97 18.83 3.08
C PHE A 280 -25.72 17.54 2.79
N LEU A 281 -25.04 16.39 2.77
CA LEU A 281 -25.64 15.11 2.40
C LEU A 281 -25.77 14.15 3.60
N ASN A 282 -24.98 14.32 4.66
CA ASN A 282 -24.96 13.43 5.83
C ASN A 282 -25.13 14.22 7.16
N PRO A 283 -26.27 14.93 7.36
CA PRO A 283 -26.45 15.85 8.48
C PRO A 283 -26.31 15.23 9.88
N GLY A 284 -26.46 13.90 10.00
CA GLY A 284 -26.36 13.18 11.26
C GLY A 284 -24.93 12.95 11.79
N ILE A 285 -23.88 13.14 10.98
CA ILE A 285 -22.46 13.03 11.39
C ILE A 285 -21.70 14.34 11.27
N PHE A 286 -22.42 15.37 10.84
CA PHE A 286 -21.92 16.60 10.25
C PHE A 286 -20.87 17.31 11.14
N ASN A 287 -21.12 17.50 12.44
CA ASN A 287 -20.24 18.35 13.25
C ASN A 287 -18.97 17.65 13.75
N ALA A 288 -19.07 16.39 14.20
CA ALA A 288 -17.94 15.69 14.79
C ALA A 288 -16.87 15.36 13.73
N VAL A 289 -17.30 14.83 12.57
CA VAL A 289 -16.40 14.51 11.45
C VAL A 289 -15.82 15.78 10.83
N ALA A 290 -16.60 16.86 10.68
CA ALA A 290 -16.07 18.10 10.11
C ALA A 290 -15.01 18.79 11.01
N VAL A 291 -15.17 18.74 12.33
CA VAL A 291 -14.18 19.27 13.28
C VAL A 291 -12.90 18.43 13.28
N GLU A 292 -13.03 17.12 13.17
CA GLU A 292 -11.88 16.21 13.15
C GLU A 292 -11.17 16.15 11.79
N SER A 293 -11.86 16.47 10.68
CA SER A 293 -11.31 16.39 9.33
C SER A 293 -10.00 17.17 9.14
N PRO A 294 -9.86 18.44 9.56
CA PRO A 294 -8.59 19.17 9.52
C PRO A 294 -7.49 18.53 10.40
N ILE A 295 -7.87 17.95 11.54
CA ILE A 295 -6.92 17.30 12.47
C ILE A 295 -6.34 16.06 11.81
N PHE A 296 -7.18 15.17 11.28
CA PHE A 296 -6.74 13.98 10.56
C PHE A 296 -5.98 14.32 9.29
N PHE A 297 -6.35 15.39 8.58
CA PHE A 297 -5.57 15.90 7.46
C PHE A 297 -4.17 16.36 7.89
N ALA A 298 -4.04 17.08 9.00
CA ALA A 298 -2.75 17.49 9.54
C ALA A 298 -1.89 16.28 9.98
N LEU A 299 -2.50 15.30 10.67
CA LEU A 299 -1.83 14.04 11.03
C LEU A 299 -1.37 13.26 9.81
N GLY A 300 -2.19 13.24 8.76
CA GLY A 300 -1.85 12.70 7.46
C GLY A 300 -0.65 13.42 6.83
N GLY A 301 -0.62 14.75 6.93
CA GLY A 301 0.51 15.57 6.48
C GLY A 301 1.80 15.25 7.22
N LEU A 302 1.73 15.06 8.54
CA LEU A 302 2.87 14.61 9.34
C LEU A 302 3.35 13.22 8.91
N ALA A 303 2.43 12.27 8.70
CA ALA A 303 2.78 10.96 8.18
C ALA A 303 3.43 11.07 6.78
N GLY A 304 2.86 11.90 5.89
CA GLY A 304 3.43 12.29 4.60
C GLY A 304 4.89 12.76 4.68
N TYR A 305 5.18 13.60 5.67
CA TYR A 305 6.49 14.18 5.90
C TYR A 305 7.52 13.19 6.47
N TYR A 306 7.11 12.32 7.39
CA TYR A 306 8.04 11.41 8.09
C TYR A 306 8.22 10.05 7.42
N MET A 307 7.29 9.64 6.56
CA MET A 307 7.32 8.31 5.99
C MET A 307 8.42 8.19 4.91
N PRO A 308 9.31 7.19 5.00
CA PRO A 308 10.39 7.03 4.04
C PRO A 308 9.83 6.73 2.64
N HIS A 309 10.39 7.40 1.63
CA HIS A 309 10.08 7.09 0.24
C HIS A 309 10.50 5.66 -0.09
N ARG A 310 9.68 5.02 -0.90
CA ARG A 310 9.96 3.78 -1.59
C ARG A 310 11.27 3.99 -2.34
N ALA A 311 12.25 3.15 -2.03
CA ALA A 311 13.46 3.06 -2.82
C ALA A 311 13.07 2.48 -4.17
N ASP A 312 12.61 3.32 -5.09
CA ASP A 312 12.53 2.93 -6.48
C ASP A 312 13.94 2.55 -6.93
N GLY A 313 14.07 1.48 -7.73
CA GLY A 313 15.31 1.22 -8.46
C GLY A 313 15.78 2.45 -9.26
N SER A 314 14.85 3.35 -9.60
CA SER A 314 15.10 4.68 -10.20
C SER A 314 15.34 5.81 -9.19
N ALA A 315 14.94 5.70 -7.91
CA ALA A 315 15.34 6.66 -6.87
C ALA A 315 16.83 6.52 -6.54
N LYS A 316 17.40 5.31 -6.67
CA LYS A 316 18.86 5.16 -6.75
C LYS A 316 19.49 5.90 -7.94
N GLN A 317 18.76 6.14 -9.02
CA GLN A 317 19.22 6.96 -10.16
C GLN A 317 18.99 8.46 -9.94
N LYS A 318 17.88 8.89 -9.31
CA LYS A 318 17.58 10.31 -9.04
C LYS A 318 18.34 10.89 -7.85
N VAL A 319 18.49 10.16 -6.75
CA VAL A 319 19.31 10.61 -5.61
C VAL A 319 20.79 10.74 -6.01
N VAL A 320 21.25 9.93 -6.99
CA VAL A 320 22.58 10.08 -7.63
C VAL A 320 22.67 11.31 -8.53
N VAL A 321 21.55 11.94 -8.92
CA VAL A 321 21.48 13.13 -9.78
C VAL A 321 21.20 14.41 -8.97
N GLU A 322 20.41 14.39 -7.89
CA GLU A 322 20.16 15.57 -7.05
C GLU A 322 21.24 15.83 -6.00
N GLN A 323 21.99 14.81 -5.55
CA GLN A 323 23.28 15.01 -4.87
C GLN A 323 24.41 15.50 -5.82
N ARG A 324 24.09 15.92 -7.06
CA ARG A 324 25.06 16.58 -7.97
C ARG A 324 25.02 18.11 -7.91
N PHE A 325 24.11 18.71 -7.16
CA PHE A 325 24.22 20.14 -6.86
C PHE A 325 25.02 20.30 -5.57
N GLU A 326 26.27 20.75 -5.71
CA GLU A 326 27.34 20.90 -4.70
C GLU A 326 28.32 19.74 -4.52
N GLU A 327 28.83 19.17 -5.62
CA GLU A 327 30.27 18.82 -5.64
C GLU A 327 30.84 19.32 -6.97
N THR A 328 31.63 20.40 -6.91
CA THR A 328 32.47 20.96 -7.99
C THR A 328 33.59 20.02 -8.44
N VAL A 329 33.45 18.72 -8.19
CA VAL A 329 34.46 17.69 -8.36
C VAL A 329 34.12 16.91 -9.62
N THR A 330 35.08 16.82 -10.54
CA THR A 330 34.85 16.12 -11.82
C THR A 330 34.53 14.64 -11.56
N PRO A 331 33.77 13.96 -12.45
CA PRO A 331 33.38 12.55 -12.25
C PRO A 331 34.56 11.63 -11.92
N GLY A 332 35.74 11.87 -12.53
CA GLY A 332 36.94 11.09 -12.24
C GLY A 332 37.59 11.41 -10.89
N GLU A 333 37.56 12.66 -10.44
CA GLU A 333 38.03 13.01 -9.08
C GLU A 333 37.13 12.39 -8.01
N ARG A 334 35.82 12.30 -8.28
CA ARG A 334 34.87 11.61 -7.41
C ARG A 334 35.15 10.10 -7.33
N THR A 335 35.44 9.46 -8.46
CA THR A 335 35.87 8.04 -8.50
C THR A 335 37.10 7.83 -7.61
N ARG A 336 38.12 8.69 -7.76
CA ARG A 336 39.37 8.62 -6.99
C ARG A 336 39.12 8.82 -5.49
N LYS A 337 38.32 9.83 -5.11
CA LYS A 337 37.94 10.09 -3.72
C LYS A 337 37.20 8.91 -3.09
N MET A 338 36.26 8.28 -3.80
CA MET A 338 35.57 7.07 -3.29
C MET A 338 36.53 5.89 -3.05
N ILE A 339 37.52 5.72 -3.91
CA ILE A 339 38.55 4.69 -3.73
C ILE A 339 39.42 5.01 -2.53
N GLU A 340 39.89 6.26 -2.40
CA GLU A 340 40.72 6.71 -1.29
C GLU A 340 39.99 6.59 0.06
N ASP A 341 38.77 7.11 0.15
CA ASP A 341 37.91 7.01 1.32
C ASP A 341 37.62 5.54 1.66
N GLY A 342 37.37 4.69 0.65
CA GLY A 342 37.16 3.26 0.84
C GLY A 342 38.39 2.53 1.37
N LEU A 343 39.59 2.87 0.87
CA LEU A 343 40.86 2.31 1.37
C LEU A 343 41.18 2.83 2.78
N GLN A 344 40.82 4.07 3.11
CA GLN A 344 40.99 4.62 4.44
C GLN A 344 40.02 3.98 5.45
N ALA A 345 38.75 3.83 5.08
CA ALA A 345 37.75 3.11 5.87
C ALA A 345 38.20 1.66 6.15
N ALA A 346 38.81 1.00 5.16
CA ALA A 346 39.37 -0.34 5.34
C ALA A 346 40.50 -0.39 6.39
N LYS A 347 41.38 0.63 6.40
CA LYS A 347 42.45 0.75 7.42
C LYS A 347 41.89 1.03 8.81
N ASN A 348 40.76 1.73 8.89
CA ASN A 348 40.09 2.08 10.13
C ASN A 348 39.18 0.95 10.68
N GLY A 349 39.05 -0.18 9.96
CA GLY A 349 38.20 -1.30 10.36
C GLY A 349 36.71 -1.13 10.05
N GLU A 350 36.33 -0.10 9.28
CA GLU A 350 34.95 0.14 8.85
C GLU A 350 34.58 -0.72 7.64
N ASN A 351 34.54 -2.04 7.82
CA ASN A 351 34.48 -3.01 6.71
C ASN A 351 33.28 -2.83 5.77
N GLU A 352 32.08 -2.56 6.29
CA GLU A 352 30.88 -2.38 5.46
C GLU A 352 30.94 -1.09 4.62
N ASN A 353 31.42 0.00 5.21
CA ASN A 353 31.55 1.28 4.54
C ASN A 353 32.67 1.21 3.48
N ALA A 354 33.80 0.58 3.82
CA ALA A 354 34.89 0.29 2.91
C ALA A 354 34.43 -0.57 1.72
N ALA A 355 33.70 -1.66 1.97
CA ALA A 355 33.18 -2.54 0.92
C ALA A 355 32.25 -1.77 -0.03
N ARG A 356 31.37 -0.93 0.51
CA ARG A 356 30.46 -0.09 -0.29
C ARG A 356 31.23 0.89 -1.17
N LEU A 357 32.14 1.67 -0.59
CA LEU A 357 32.89 2.71 -1.29
C LEU A 357 33.83 2.13 -2.35
N LEU A 358 34.58 1.08 -2.01
CA LEU A 358 35.44 0.38 -2.96
C LEU A 358 34.65 -0.28 -4.08
N ARG A 359 33.44 -0.79 -3.78
CA ARG A 359 32.60 -1.41 -4.81
C ARG A 359 32.17 -0.39 -5.86
N TYR A 360 31.68 0.76 -5.43
CA TYR A 360 31.29 1.83 -6.34
C TYR A 360 32.51 2.42 -7.06
N GLY A 361 33.57 2.75 -6.32
CA GLY A 361 34.77 3.37 -6.86
C GLY A 361 35.46 2.52 -7.93
N LEU A 362 35.70 1.23 -7.66
CA LEU A 362 36.39 0.35 -8.61
C LEU A 362 35.53 0.04 -9.85
N THR A 363 34.20 -0.09 -9.67
CA THR A 363 33.28 -0.25 -10.81
C THR A 363 33.30 0.98 -11.70
N SER A 364 33.23 2.17 -11.12
CA SER A 364 33.30 3.43 -11.87
C SER A 364 34.64 3.61 -12.57
N LEU A 365 35.75 3.26 -11.91
CA LEU A 365 37.10 3.34 -12.49
C LEU A 365 37.24 2.46 -13.76
N LEU A 366 36.67 1.24 -13.74
CA LEU A 366 36.68 0.34 -14.90
C LEU A 366 35.75 0.79 -16.04
N GLN A 367 34.83 1.71 -15.76
CA GLN A 367 33.89 2.27 -16.74
C GLN A 367 34.33 3.62 -17.33
N GLU A 368 35.42 4.24 -16.84
CA GLU A 368 35.91 5.52 -17.36
C GLU A 368 36.32 5.43 -18.85
N GLU A 369 36.16 6.52 -19.59
CA GLU A 369 36.63 6.63 -20.97
C GLU A 369 37.43 7.93 -21.16
N PRO A 370 38.75 7.87 -21.38
CA PRO A 370 39.59 6.66 -21.52
C PRO A 370 39.96 6.01 -20.18
N VAL A 371 39.97 4.67 -20.13
CA VAL A 371 40.52 3.94 -18.98
C VAL A 371 42.05 4.07 -18.96
N LYS A 372 42.59 4.54 -17.84
CA LYS A 372 44.05 4.63 -17.62
C LYS A 372 44.60 3.32 -17.06
N PHE A 373 45.34 2.58 -17.90
CA PHE A 373 45.89 1.26 -17.57
C PHE A 373 46.61 1.20 -16.21
N MET A 374 47.58 2.09 -15.99
CA MET A 374 48.40 2.11 -14.76
C MET A 374 47.57 2.41 -13.51
N GLU A 375 46.61 3.32 -13.63
CA GLU A 375 45.74 3.73 -12.52
C GLU A 375 44.83 2.58 -12.06
N VAL A 376 44.26 1.83 -13.01
CA VAL A 376 43.47 0.62 -12.70
C VAL A 376 44.34 -0.44 -12.02
N LYS A 377 45.52 -0.72 -12.58
CA LYS A 377 46.45 -1.71 -12.03
C LYS A 377 46.83 -1.39 -10.57
N ASP A 378 47.24 -0.16 -10.31
CA ASP A 378 47.67 0.26 -8.97
C ASP A 378 46.50 0.24 -7.97
N THR A 379 45.31 0.66 -8.41
CA THR A 379 44.10 0.62 -7.59
C THR A 379 43.72 -0.81 -7.24
N VAL A 380 43.69 -1.72 -8.22
CA VAL A 380 43.37 -3.13 -8.00
C VAL A 380 44.32 -3.77 -6.99
N ASN A 381 45.63 -3.51 -7.10
CA ASN A 381 46.62 -4.04 -6.16
C ASN A 381 46.37 -3.55 -4.72
N LYS A 382 46.01 -2.27 -4.54
CA LYS A 382 45.66 -1.72 -3.23
C LYS A 382 44.35 -2.30 -2.67
N VAL A 383 43.36 -2.50 -3.52
CA VAL A 383 42.04 -3.02 -3.12
C VAL A 383 42.11 -4.51 -2.77
N VAL A 384 42.85 -5.32 -3.54
CA VAL A 384 43.01 -6.77 -3.31
C VAL A 384 43.80 -7.08 -2.04
N THR A 385 44.72 -6.20 -1.66
CA THR A 385 45.52 -6.29 -0.42
C THR A 385 44.79 -5.78 0.82
N SER A 386 43.64 -5.12 0.65
CA SER A 386 42.79 -4.73 1.78
C SER A 386 42.08 -5.94 2.41
N TYR A 387 41.79 -5.87 3.72
CA TYR A 387 41.06 -6.91 4.45
C TYR A 387 39.54 -6.84 4.26
N VAL A 388 39.06 -6.06 3.29
CA VAL A 388 37.64 -5.81 3.08
C VAL A 388 36.94 -7.04 2.51
N GLU A 389 35.77 -7.37 3.09
CA GLU A 389 34.92 -8.45 2.63
C GLU A 389 34.05 -8.00 1.45
N ILE A 390 34.52 -8.33 0.24
CA ILE A 390 33.76 -8.15 -1.01
C ILE A 390 33.36 -9.54 -1.54
N PRO A 391 32.10 -9.74 -1.99
CA PRO A 391 31.63 -11.00 -2.56
C PRO A 391 32.50 -11.52 -3.71
N SER A 392 32.70 -12.84 -3.80
CA SER A 392 33.47 -13.51 -4.85
C SER A 392 33.00 -13.14 -6.27
N THR A 393 31.69 -13.10 -6.48
CA THR A 393 31.05 -12.75 -7.75
C THR A 393 31.43 -11.35 -8.22
N GLN A 394 31.59 -10.38 -7.30
CA GLN A 394 31.96 -9.01 -7.64
C GLN A 394 33.42 -8.92 -8.09
N TRP A 395 34.33 -9.68 -7.47
CA TRP A 395 35.73 -9.77 -7.92
C TRP A 395 35.83 -10.33 -9.34
N ILE A 396 35.03 -11.35 -9.64
CA ILE A 396 35.00 -12.00 -10.96
C ILE A 396 34.41 -11.06 -12.02
N GLU A 397 33.35 -10.30 -11.67
CA GLU A 397 32.78 -9.27 -12.54
C GLU A 397 33.80 -8.19 -12.90
N TRP A 398 34.54 -7.67 -11.91
CA TRP A 398 35.61 -6.69 -12.17
C TRP A 398 36.73 -7.28 -13.02
N GLY A 399 37.08 -8.55 -12.80
CA GLY A 399 38.05 -9.26 -13.61
C GLY A 399 37.63 -9.34 -15.09
N ALA A 400 36.37 -9.69 -15.34
CA ALA A 400 35.81 -9.72 -16.69
C ALA A 400 35.76 -8.32 -17.35
N ALA A 401 35.40 -7.28 -16.58
CA ALA A 401 35.40 -5.90 -17.06
C ALA A 401 36.82 -5.41 -17.43
N ALA A 402 37.81 -5.69 -16.57
CA ALA A 402 39.21 -5.37 -16.84
C ALA A 402 39.74 -6.10 -18.08
N LYS A 403 39.33 -7.35 -18.30
CA LYS A 403 39.62 -8.12 -19.52
C LYS A 403 39.05 -7.43 -20.76
N GLN A 404 37.78 -7.02 -20.74
CA GLN A 404 37.15 -6.29 -21.86
C GLN A 404 37.85 -4.98 -22.17
N LYS A 405 38.34 -4.28 -21.14
CA LYS A 405 39.12 -3.03 -21.26
C LYS A 405 40.60 -3.25 -21.61
N LYS A 406 41.02 -4.50 -21.89
CA LYS A 406 42.38 -4.88 -22.27
C LYS A 406 43.44 -4.56 -21.21
N ILE A 407 43.11 -4.76 -19.93
CA ILE A 407 44.02 -4.59 -18.79
C ILE A 407 44.29 -5.97 -18.17
N PRO A 408 45.10 -6.83 -18.82
CA PRO A 408 45.21 -8.24 -18.46
C PRO A 408 45.76 -8.50 -17.06
N GLU A 409 46.73 -7.71 -16.59
CA GLU A 409 47.32 -7.91 -15.26
C GLU A 409 46.29 -7.64 -14.14
N ALA A 410 45.53 -6.56 -14.24
CA ALA A 410 44.46 -6.25 -13.29
C ALA A 410 43.34 -7.30 -13.36
N ALA A 411 42.99 -7.74 -14.57
CA ALA A 411 42.00 -8.80 -14.77
C ALA A 411 42.40 -10.11 -14.09
N ILE A 412 43.64 -10.56 -14.26
CA ILE A 412 44.15 -11.79 -13.62
C ILE A 412 44.08 -11.67 -12.10
N THR A 413 44.59 -10.57 -11.52
CA THR A 413 44.59 -10.37 -10.05
C THR A 413 43.18 -10.41 -9.46
N LEU A 414 42.21 -9.78 -10.15
CA LEU A 414 40.80 -9.76 -9.70
C LEU A 414 40.14 -11.13 -9.83
N LEU A 415 40.35 -11.82 -10.96
CA LEU A 415 39.81 -13.15 -11.19
C LEU A 415 40.36 -14.17 -10.19
N GLU A 416 41.66 -14.13 -9.89
CA GLU A 416 42.29 -15.02 -8.89
C GLU A 416 41.76 -14.76 -7.48
N LYS A 417 41.56 -13.48 -7.11
CA LYS A 417 40.98 -13.12 -5.81
C LYS A 417 39.54 -13.63 -5.67
N GLY A 418 38.75 -13.53 -6.73
CA GLY A 418 37.38 -14.04 -6.77
C GLY A 418 37.33 -15.57 -6.71
N LEU A 419 38.15 -16.24 -7.52
CA LEU A 419 38.26 -17.69 -7.58
C LEU A 419 38.62 -18.31 -6.22
N ALA A 420 39.49 -17.68 -5.44
CA ALA A 420 39.87 -18.16 -4.11
C ALA A 420 38.71 -18.20 -3.09
N LYS A 421 37.59 -17.52 -3.38
CA LYS A 421 36.42 -17.41 -2.50
C LYS A 421 35.13 -17.97 -3.12
N GLU A 422 35.13 -18.29 -4.41
CA GLU A 422 33.93 -18.71 -5.13
C GLU A 422 33.62 -20.18 -4.87
N THR A 423 32.32 -20.52 -4.85
CA THR A 423 31.81 -21.88 -4.65
C THR A 423 30.98 -22.40 -5.82
N ASP A 424 30.49 -21.52 -6.69
CA ASP A 424 29.73 -21.91 -7.87
C ASP A 424 30.64 -22.49 -8.95
N ALA A 425 30.42 -23.77 -9.29
CA ALA A 425 31.23 -24.50 -10.26
C ALA A 425 31.23 -23.87 -11.67
N THR A 426 30.11 -23.27 -12.10
CA THR A 426 30.02 -22.64 -13.43
C THR A 426 30.84 -21.36 -13.47
N ILE A 427 30.78 -20.56 -12.41
CA ILE A 427 31.52 -19.30 -12.29
C ILE A 427 33.03 -19.60 -12.14
N ILE A 428 33.40 -20.59 -11.33
CA ILE A 428 34.78 -21.08 -11.19
C ILE A 428 35.35 -21.52 -12.53
N ARG A 429 34.60 -22.35 -13.27
CA ARG A 429 34.99 -22.85 -14.58
C ARG A 429 35.26 -21.72 -15.57
N ARG A 430 34.37 -20.72 -15.58
CA ARG A 430 34.53 -19.55 -16.45
C ARG A 430 35.74 -18.69 -16.06
N ALA A 431 35.95 -18.46 -14.77
CA ALA A 431 37.11 -17.71 -14.28
C ALA A 431 38.44 -18.42 -14.61
N HIS A 432 38.49 -19.75 -14.48
CA HIS A 432 39.64 -20.55 -14.93
C HIS A 432 39.92 -20.39 -16.42
N PHE A 433 38.88 -20.43 -17.26
CA PHE A 433 39.02 -20.18 -18.70
C PHE A 433 39.59 -18.77 -18.98
N ASP A 434 39.00 -17.75 -18.34
CA ASP A 434 39.38 -16.35 -18.58
C ASP A 434 40.83 -16.06 -18.12
N ILE A 435 41.28 -16.63 -16.99
CA ILE A 435 42.68 -16.53 -16.53
C ILE A 435 43.63 -17.23 -17.51
N GLY A 436 43.29 -18.44 -17.94
CA GLY A 436 44.10 -19.21 -18.88
C GLY A 436 44.27 -18.50 -20.22
N GLU A 437 43.18 -17.95 -20.78
CA GLU A 437 43.21 -17.17 -22.01
C GLU A 437 44.10 -15.93 -21.88
N LEU A 438 43.93 -15.15 -20.81
CA LEU A 438 44.71 -13.92 -20.58
C LEU A 438 46.21 -14.19 -20.46
N ARG A 439 46.59 -15.26 -19.75
CA ARG A 439 48.01 -15.64 -19.57
C ARG A 439 48.66 -16.11 -20.87
N ILE A 440 47.93 -16.82 -21.73
CA ILE A 440 48.41 -17.19 -23.07
C ILE A 440 48.56 -15.96 -23.96
N GLN A 441 47.55 -15.08 -23.99
CA GLN A 441 47.58 -13.87 -24.83
C GLN A 441 48.72 -12.92 -24.43
N THR A 442 49.01 -12.80 -23.14
CA THR A 442 50.07 -11.93 -22.62
C THR A 442 51.45 -12.57 -22.54
N LYS A 443 51.56 -13.89 -22.74
CA LYS A 443 52.80 -14.67 -22.56
C LYS A 443 53.44 -14.49 -21.17
N SER A 444 52.63 -14.20 -20.15
CA SER A 444 53.10 -13.88 -18.79
C SER A 444 53.47 -15.12 -17.99
N ASP A 445 52.60 -16.13 -17.97
CA ASP A 445 52.86 -17.44 -17.36
C ASP A 445 52.05 -18.53 -18.09
N VAL A 446 52.65 -19.05 -19.15
CA VAL A 446 51.99 -20.03 -20.03
C VAL A 446 51.79 -21.37 -19.31
N ASN A 447 52.68 -21.77 -18.41
CA ASN A 447 52.52 -23.02 -17.66
C ASN A 447 51.32 -22.97 -16.72
N ALA A 448 51.17 -21.89 -15.95
CA ALA A 448 50.01 -21.72 -15.09
C ALA A 448 48.72 -21.55 -15.91
N ALA A 449 48.80 -20.97 -17.12
CA ALA A 449 47.67 -20.93 -18.04
C ALA A 449 47.18 -22.34 -18.44
N MET A 450 48.11 -23.25 -18.73
CA MET A 450 47.78 -24.64 -19.07
C MET A 450 47.12 -25.37 -17.91
N GLU A 451 47.54 -25.13 -16.68
CA GLU A 451 46.90 -25.69 -15.48
C GLU A 451 45.45 -25.22 -15.33
N HIS A 452 45.20 -23.92 -15.52
CA HIS A 452 43.85 -23.36 -15.46
C HIS A 452 42.94 -23.93 -16.57
N LEU A 453 43.42 -24.00 -17.82
CA LEU A 453 42.65 -24.57 -18.92
C LEU A 453 42.41 -26.08 -18.75
N SER A 454 43.36 -26.82 -18.15
CA SER A 454 43.16 -28.23 -17.81
C SER A 454 42.00 -28.42 -16.83
N LYS A 455 41.84 -27.52 -15.85
CA LYS A 455 40.71 -27.57 -14.90
C LYS A 455 39.36 -27.37 -15.60
N VAL A 456 39.28 -26.46 -16.57
CA VAL A 456 38.07 -26.22 -17.39
C VAL A 456 37.63 -27.48 -18.13
N ILE A 457 38.60 -28.21 -18.70
CA ILE A 457 38.38 -29.44 -19.47
C ILE A 457 37.95 -30.59 -18.55
N LYS A 458 38.60 -30.72 -17.38
CA LYS A 458 38.30 -31.79 -16.41
C LYS A 458 36.87 -31.69 -15.85
N GLU A 459 36.34 -30.50 -15.70
CA GLU A 459 34.98 -30.28 -15.18
C GLU A 459 33.88 -30.65 -16.19
N ASN A 460 34.09 -30.39 -17.48
CA ASN A 460 33.25 -30.89 -18.56
C ASN A 460 34.03 -30.82 -19.89
N ASP A 461 34.23 -31.95 -20.55
CA ASP A 461 35.07 -32.06 -21.75
C ASP A 461 34.30 -31.91 -23.08
N SER A 462 32.97 -31.85 -23.00
CA SER A 462 32.09 -32.04 -24.17
C SER A 462 31.45 -30.77 -24.71
N ASP A 463 31.67 -29.62 -24.08
CA ASP A 463 31.02 -28.36 -24.46
C ASP A 463 31.94 -27.39 -25.21
N THR A 464 31.33 -26.31 -25.70
CA THR A 464 32.01 -25.30 -26.52
C THR A 464 33.14 -24.59 -25.77
N LEU A 465 33.05 -24.47 -24.44
CA LEU A 465 34.10 -23.86 -23.62
C LEU A 465 35.32 -24.79 -23.51
N ALA A 466 35.10 -26.11 -23.38
CA ALA A 466 36.16 -27.11 -23.39
C ALA A 466 36.88 -27.18 -24.74
N GLU A 467 36.14 -27.10 -25.85
CA GLU A 467 36.73 -27.03 -27.20
C GLU A 467 37.62 -25.79 -27.37
N GLN A 468 37.16 -24.63 -26.88
CA GLN A 468 37.96 -23.41 -26.90
C GLN A 468 39.20 -23.53 -26.00
N ALA A 469 39.07 -24.15 -24.82
CA ALA A 469 40.19 -24.38 -23.91
C ALA A 469 41.26 -25.29 -24.55
N LYS A 470 40.86 -26.37 -25.24
CA LYS A 470 41.77 -27.25 -26.00
C LYS A 470 42.54 -26.48 -27.07
N LYS A 471 41.87 -25.64 -27.86
CA LYS A 471 42.51 -24.80 -28.89
C LYS A 471 43.54 -23.83 -28.28
N LEU A 472 43.19 -23.20 -27.17
CA LEU A 472 44.11 -22.33 -26.43
C LEU A 472 45.30 -23.13 -25.88
N MET A 473 45.08 -24.33 -25.35
CA MET A 473 46.17 -25.20 -24.86
C MET A 473 47.17 -25.57 -25.96
N GLU A 474 46.73 -25.85 -27.19
CA GLU A 474 47.65 -26.06 -28.32
C GLU A 474 48.46 -24.79 -28.62
N THR A 475 47.83 -23.62 -28.60
CA THR A 475 48.54 -22.34 -28.75
C THR A 475 49.57 -22.13 -27.64
N GLY A 476 49.23 -22.49 -26.40
CA GLY A 476 50.14 -22.44 -25.25
C GLY A 476 51.34 -23.38 -25.41
N LYS A 477 51.13 -24.61 -25.92
CA LYS A 477 52.21 -25.55 -26.22
C LYS A 477 53.17 -25.00 -27.27
N ASP A 478 52.65 -24.41 -28.34
CA ASP A 478 53.47 -23.79 -29.39
C ASP A 478 54.33 -22.65 -28.82
N ILE A 479 53.76 -21.82 -27.94
CA ILE A 479 54.51 -20.75 -27.26
C ILE A 479 55.61 -21.34 -26.37
N LEU A 480 55.33 -22.39 -25.59
CA LEU A 480 56.32 -23.05 -24.74
C LEU A 480 57.46 -23.67 -25.55
N VAL A 481 57.13 -24.29 -26.69
CA VAL A 481 58.10 -24.83 -27.65
C VAL A 481 58.97 -23.70 -28.20
N GLN A 482 58.39 -22.58 -28.64
CA GLN A 482 59.13 -21.42 -29.11
C GLN A 482 60.03 -20.81 -28.02
N MET A 483 59.56 -20.76 -26.77
CA MET A 483 60.36 -20.30 -25.64
C MET A 483 61.52 -21.25 -25.30
N ALA A 484 61.33 -22.57 -25.47
CA ALA A 484 62.37 -23.57 -25.27
C ALA A 484 63.44 -23.55 -26.38
N TYR A 485 63.07 -23.21 -27.61
CA TYR A 485 63.99 -23.08 -28.75
C TYR A 485 64.56 -21.66 -28.94
N ALA A 486 64.13 -20.68 -28.15
CA ALA A 486 64.77 -19.36 -28.09
C ALA A 486 66.15 -19.50 -27.41
N ALA A 487 67.22 -19.29 -28.18
CA ALA A 487 68.61 -19.55 -27.79
C ALA A 487 68.99 -19.01 -26.38
N PRO A 488 69.87 -19.71 -25.63
CA PRO A 488 70.34 -19.22 -24.34
C PRO A 488 71.05 -17.88 -24.53
N LYS A 489 70.69 -16.89 -23.70
CA LYS A 489 71.37 -15.59 -23.62
C LYS A 489 72.88 -15.83 -23.58
N GLN A 490 73.61 -15.27 -24.54
CA GLN A 490 75.08 -15.23 -24.48
C GLN A 490 75.50 -14.58 -23.16
N PHE A 491 76.13 -15.35 -22.28
CA PHE A 491 76.87 -14.79 -21.16
C PHE A 491 78.04 -14.00 -21.73
N LYS A 492 78.00 -12.67 -21.59
CA LYS A 492 79.21 -11.86 -21.73
C LYS A 492 80.16 -12.25 -20.61
N VAL A 493 81.17 -13.04 -20.92
CA VAL A 493 82.37 -13.16 -20.09
C VAL A 493 83.16 -11.88 -20.31
N SER A 494 83.20 -11.01 -19.30
CA SER A 494 84.16 -9.90 -19.26
C SER A 494 85.51 -10.47 -18.81
N ASN A 495 86.53 -10.33 -19.65
CA ASN A 495 87.93 -10.43 -19.23
C ASN A 495 88.37 -9.17 -18.51
#